data_AF-A0A7S8D6U8-F1
#
_entry.id   AF-A0A7S8D6U8-F1
#
_cell.length_a   1.000
_cell.length_b   1.000
_cell.length_c   1.000
_cell.angle_alpha   90.00
_cell.angle_beta   90.00
_cell.angle_gamma   90.00
#
_symmetry.space_group_name_H-M   'P 1'
#
loop_
_entity.id
_entity.type
_entity.pdbx_description
1 polymer ?
#
loop_
_entity_poly.entity_id
_entity_poly.type
_entity_poly.pdbx_seq_one_letter_code
_entity_poly.pdbx_strand_id
1 'polypeptide(L)'
;MVEFAEQGNELRTHRDVPPYLLDMIYEKERLDVERRAKRKAASSESDRPIKIVNVLPSPYSHPAAEGCTSPSSNFGIISPPSVSVVDLTDLVIPKPIDRAVDDYTEWLCDQVGDDNWKAGFRSAGSITKADCLDLRHVYQDRDIGYYVNQGVKAGIARSFVQDIKTWVDSL
;
A
#
# COMPACT_ATOMS: atom_id res chain seq x y z
N MET A 1 -10.71 24.46 18.17
CA MET A 1 -9.26 24.18 18.03
C MET A 1 -8.61 25.26 17.17
N VAL A 2 -9.07 25.47 15.93
CA VAL A 2 -8.58 26.54 15.05
C VAL A 2 -8.83 27.94 15.65
N GLU A 3 -10.05 28.23 16.10
CA GLU A 3 -10.39 29.54 16.70
C GLU A 3 -9.60 29.90 17.98
N PHE A 4 -9.16 28.89 18.76
CA PHE A 4 -8.39 29.11 20.00
C PHE A 4 -6.90 29.39 19.68
N ALA A 5 -6.37 28.78 18.63
CA ALA A 5 -5.02 29.07 18.13
C ALA A 5 -4.97 30.44 17.42
N GLU A 6 -6.03 30.86 16.73
CA GLU A 6 -6.15 32.18 16.07
C GLU A 6 -6.20 33.36 17.06
N GLN A 7 -6.57 33.10 18.31
CA GLN A 7 -6.53 34.09 19.41
C GLN A 7 -5.13 34.26 20.03
N GLY A 8 -4.11 33.60 19.46
CA GLY A 8 -2.70 33.74 19.89
C GLY A 8 -2.29 32.79 21.01
N ASN A 9 -3.11 31.79 21.35
CA ASN A 9 -2.76 30.81 22.37
C ASN A 9 -1.93 29.68 21.74
N GLU A 10 -0.64 29.62 22.09
CA GLU A 10 0.26 28.54 21.66
C GLU A 10 0.02 27.28 22.51
N LEU A 11 -0.51 26.23 21.88
CA LEU A 11 -0.62 24.91 22.48
C LEU A 11 0.75 24.21 22.40
N ARG A 12 1.70 24.58 23.28
CA ARG A 12 3.06 23.97 23.27
C ARG A 12 3.12 22.64 24.00
N THR A 13 2.20 22.42 24.94
CA THR A 13 2.15 21.24 25.79
C THR A 13 0.71 20.72 25.89
N HIS A 14 0.53 19.43 26.12
CA HIS A 14 -0.78 18.78 26.31
C HIS A 14 -1.62 19.36 27.49
N ARG A 15 -1.04 20.29 28.28
CA ARG A 15 -1.71 21.02 29.36
C ARG A 15 -2.38 22.32 28.90
N ASP A 16 -2.06 22.80 27.71
CA ASP A 16 -2.56 24.08 27.20
C ASP A 16 -3.93 23.93 26.51
N VAL A 17 -4.39 22.70 26.30
CA VAL A 17 -5.69 22.39 25.72
C VAL A 17 -6.79 22.63 26.76
N PRO A 18 -7.68 23.61 26.56
CA PRO A 18 -8.76 23.87 27.51
C PRO A 18 -9.70 22.68 27.66
N PRO A 19 -10.18 22.37 28.88
CA PRO A 19 -11.07 21.24 29.14
C PRO A 19 -12.33 21.19 28.27
N TYR A 20 -12.88 22.35 27.91
CA TYR A 20 -14.08 22.41 27.07
C TYR A 20 -13.88 21.86 25.65
N LEU A 21 -12.64 21.88 25.12
CA LEU A 21 -12.34 21.27 23.82
C LEU A 21 -12.32 19.75 23.92
N LEU A 22 -11.85 19.21 25.04
CA LEU A 22 -11.87 17.77 25.30
C LEU A 22 -13.31 17.28 25.46
N ASP A 23 -14.13 18.00 26.23
CA ASP A 23 -15.55 17.66 26.41
C ASP A 23 -16.30 17.65 25.07
N MET A 24 -16.03 18.62 24.19
CA MET A 24 -16.61 18.67 22.85
C MET A 24 -16.18 17.49 21.97
N ILE A 25 -14.93 17.04 22.07
CA ILE A 25 -14.42 15.87 21.33
C ILE A 25 -15.12 14.60 21.82
N TYR A 26 -15.21 14.41 23.14
CA TYR A 26 -15.86 13.25 23.73
C TYR A 26 -17.36 13.19 23.41
N GLU A 27 -18.06 14.32 23.46
CA GLU A 27 -19.50 14.37 23.12
C GLU A 27 -19.75 14.08 21.64
N LYS A 28 -18.91 14.63 20.76
CA LYS A 28 -18.99 14.37 19.31
C LYS A 28 -18.70 12.90 18.99
N GLU A 29 -17.68 12.31 19.62
CA GLU A 29 -17.34 10.90 19.41
C GLU A 29 -18.50 9.98 19.83
N ARG A 30 -19.17 10.29 20.94
CA ARG A 30 -20.36 9.53 21.40
C ARG A 30 -21.50 9.58 20.38
N LEU A 31 -21.81 10.76 19.83
CA LEU A 31 -22.84 10.93 18.81
C LEU A 31 -22.50 10.20 17.50
N ASP A 32 -21.24 10.18 17.10
CA ASP A 32 -20.79 9.47 15.90
C ASP A 32 -20.86 7.95 16.06
N VAL A 33 -20.54 7.43 17.25
CA VAL A 33 -20.71 6.00 17.57
C VAL A 33 -22.18 5.60 17.53
N GLU A 34 -23.09 6.43 18.08
CA GLU A 34 -24.53 6.17 18.04
C GLU A 34 -25.08 6.19 16.60
N ARG A 35 -24.67 7.15 15.77
CA ARG A 35 -25.03 7.19 14.34
C ARG A 35 -24.55 5.96 13.58
N ARG A 36 -23.33 5.48 13.88
CA ARG A 36 -22.78 4.25 13.27
C ARG A 36 -23.53 3.00 13.75
N ALA A 37 -23.90 2.93 15.02
CA ALA A 37 -24.71 1.84 15.56
C ALA A 37 -26.11 1.80 14.92
N LYS A 38 -26.75 2.96 14.73
CA LYS A 38 -28.06 3.06 14.09
C LYS A 38 -28.04 2.67 12.60
N ARG A 39 -26.93 2.93 11.88
CA ARG A 39 -26.71 2.42 10.50
C ARG A 39 -26.55 0.90 10.46
N LYS A 40 -25.89 0.30 11.46
CA LYS A 40 -25.78 -1.16 11.59
C LYS A 40 -27.10 -1.83 11.98
N ALA A 41 -27.97 -1.14 12.72
CA ALA A 41 -29.31 -1.64 13.06
C ALA A 41 -30.31 -1.48 11.91
N ALA A 42 -30.16 -0.46 11.06
CA ALA A 42 -31.01 -0.25 9.88
C ALA A 42 -30.71 -1.22 8.71
N SER A 43 -29.64 -2.03 8.78
CA SER A 43 -29.33 -3.03 7.75
C SER A 43 -29.99 -4.39 7.98
N SER A 44 -30.90 -4.53 8.94
CA SER A 44 -31.63 -5.79 9.22
C SER A 44 -32.80 -6.10 8.25
N GLU A 45 -32.90 -5.42 7.11
CA GLU A 45 -34.01 -5.61 6.15
C GLU A 45 -33.59 -6.21 4.79
N SER A 46 -32.42 -6.84 4.69
CA SER A 46 -32.05 -7.59 3.47
C SER A 46 -31.23 -8.83 3.79
N ASP A 47 -31.88 -9.82 4.40
CA ASP A 47 -31.36 -11.18 4.52
C ASP A 47 -31.62 -11.95 3.22
N ARG A 48 -30.90 -11.58 2.15
CA ARG A 48 -30.84 -12.39 0.92
C ARG A 48 -29.38 -12.67 0.59
N PRO A 49 -28.94 -13.93 0.58
CA PRO A 49 -27.58 -14.28 0.20
C PRO A 49 -27.32 -13.84 -1.24
N ILE A 50 -26.34 -12.95 -1.44
CA ILE A 50 -25.92 -12.53 -2.79
C ILE A 50 -25.03 -13.64 -3.35
N LYS A 51 -25.52 -14.36 -4.37
CA LYS A 51 -24.76 -15.41 -5.07
C LYS A 51 -23.98 -14.78 -6.23
N ILE A 52 -22.67 -14.57 -6.04
CA ILE A 52 -21.76 -14.12 -7.11
C ILE A 52 -21.18 -15.37 -7.80
N VAL A 53 -21.52 -15.58 -9.08
CA VAL A 53 -20.94 -16.64 -9.92
C VAL A 53 -20.02 -15.99 -10.93
N ASN A 54 -18.73 -16.36 -10.90
CA ASN A 54 -17.78 -15.97 -11.92
C ASN A 54 -17.98 -16.87 -13.15
N VAL A 55 -18.60 -16.35 -14.21
CA VAL A 55 -18.71 -17.05 -15.50
C VAL A 55 -17.56 -16.62 -16.40
N LEU A 56 -16.68 -17.56 -16.75
CA LEU A 56 -15.65 -17.34 -17.74
C LEU A 56 -16.29 -17.27 -19.15
N PRO A 57 -16.02 -16.24 -19.97
CA PRO A 57 -16.46 -16.25 -21.35
C PRO A 57 -15.70 -17.34 -22.12
N SER A 58 -16.46 -18.31 -22.67
CA SER A 58 -15.91 -19.33 -23.55
C SER A 58 -15.28 -18.68 -24.78
N PRO A 59 -14.03 -19.01 -25.16
CA PRO A 59 -13.47 -18.54 -26.41
C PRO A 59 -14.22 -19.20 -27.57
N TYR A 60 -14.86 -18.35 -28.36
CA TYR A 60 -15.40 -18.67 -29.67
C TYR A 60 -14.29 -19.27 -30.53
N SER A 61 -14.50 -20.47 -31.07
CA SER A 61 -13.66 -21.03 -32.13
C SER A 61 -14.48 -22.01 -32.96
N HIS A 62 -14.94 -21.52 -34.10
CA HIS A 62 -15.13 -22.32 -35.31
C HIS A 62 -14.24 -21.64 -36.37
N PRO A 63 -13.60 -22.35 -37.34
CA PRO A 63 -14.14 -23.56 -37.98
C PRO A 63 -13.14 -24.73 -38.23
N ALA A 64 -13.74 -25.88 -38.57
CA ALA A 64 -13.27 -26.96 -39.46
C ALA A 64 -11.81 -27.45 -39.41
N ALA A 65 -11.63 -28.72 -39.02
CA ALA A 65 -11.13 -29.80 -39.89
C ALA A 65 -10.68 -31.01 -39.04
N GLU A 66 -11.29 -32.16 -39.35
CA GLU A 66 -10.77 -33.54 -39.34
C GLU A 66 -9.40 -33.80 -38.68
N GLY A 67 -9.35 -34.80 -37.79
CA GLY A 67 -8.08 -35.46 -37.49
C GLY A 67 -8.03 -36.17 -36.14
N CYS A 68 -8.26 -37.48 -36.17
CA CYS A 68 -8.08 -38.40 -35.06
C CYS A 68 -6.67 -38.31 -34.44
N THR A 69 -6.58 -38.44 -33.11
CA THR A 69 -5.84 -39.50 -32.37
C THR A 69 -5.47 -39.03 -30.95
N SER A 70 -5.92 -39.78 -29.95
CA SER A 70 -5.23 -39.88 -28.66
C SER A 70 -3.91 -40.64 -28.86
N PRO A 71 -2.90 -40.44 -27.99
CA PRO A 71 -2.83 -41.32 -26.83
C PRO A 71 -2.38 -40.64 -25.53
N SER A 72 -2.75 -41.32 -24.45
CA SER A 72 -2.34 -41.15 -23.06
C SER A 72 -0.84 -40.90 -22.87
N SER A 73 -0.50 -39.95 -21.98
CA SER A 73 0.76 -39.96 -21.24
C SER A 73 0.57 -39.32 -19.86
N ASN A 74 0.39 -40.19 -18.87
CA ASN A 74 0.54 -39.87 -17.45
C ASN A 74 2.03 -39.72 -17.16
N PHE A 75 2.56 -38.51 -16.97
CA PHE A 75 3.72 -38.29 -16.11
C PHE A 75 3.73 -36.87 -15.53
N GLY A 76 3.64 -36.81 -14.19
CA GLY A 76 4.20 -35.75 -13.36
C GLY A 76 3.55 -34.37 -13.44
N ILE A 77 2.44 -34.18 -12.72
CA ILE A 77 2.10 -32.84 -12.20
C ILE A 77 3.19 -32.50 -11.18
N ILE A 78 4.22 -31.80 -11.64
CA ILE A 78 5.10 -31.06 -10.75
C ILE A 78 4.23 -29.92 -10.23
N SER A 79 3.71 -30.07 -9.01
CA SER A 79 3.16 -28.95 -8.27
C SER A 79 4.17 -27.80 -8.35
N PRO A 80 3.79 -26.60 -8.83
CA PRO A 80 4.66 -25.46 -8.63
C PRO A 80 4.90 -25.34 -7.12
N PRO A 81 6.15 -25.13 -6.69
CA PRO A 81 6.44 -25.00 -5.27
C PRO A 81 5.54 -23.89 -4.74
N SER A 82 4.88 -24.21 -3.63
CA SER A 82 4.06 -23.31 -2.84
C SER A 82 4.78 -21.98 -2.72
N VAL A 83 4.42 -21.02 -3.57
CA VAL A 83 4.79 -19.63 -3.36
C VAL A 83 4.10 -19.31 -2.05
N SER A 84 4.89 -19.26 -0.98
CA SER A 84 4.46 -18.68 0.28
C SER A 84 3.81 -17.37 -0.11
N VAL A 85 2.49 -17.30 0.04
CA VAL A 85 1.77 -16.04 -0.05
C VAL A 85 2.28 -15.29 1.16
N VAL A 86 3.42 -14.61 0.99
CA VAL A 86 3.94 -13.69 1.98
C VAL A 86 2.81 -12.69 2.09
N ASP A 87 2.15 -12.66 3.24
CA ASP A 87 1.08 -11.71 3.48
C ASP A 87 1.67 -10.31 3.28
N LEU A 88 1.47 -9.72 2.09
CA LEU A 88 2.11 -8.47 1.66
C LEU A 88 1.65 -7.26 2.50
N THR A 89 0.72 -7.50 3.43
CA THR A 89 0.10 -6.53 4.32
C THR A 89 0.93 -6.17 5.54
N ASP A 90 1.93 -6.98 5.93
CA ASP A 90 2.63 -6.80 7.20
C ASP A 90 4.00 -6.12 7.08
N LEU A 91 4.16 -5.20 6.12
CA LEU A 91 5.30 -4.31 6.12
C LEU A 91 5.10 -3.27 7.24
N VAL A 92 5.45 -3.61 8.48
CA VAL A 92 5.37 -2.71 9.64
C VAL A 92 6.65 -1.89 9.71
N ILE A 93 6.56 -0.61 9.35
CA ILE A 93 7.66 0.33 9.50
C ILE A 93 7.42 1.11 10.79
N PRO A 94 8.20 0.90 11.87
CA PRO A 94 7.96 1.53 13.18
C PRO A 94 8.39 3.00 13.25
N LYS A 95 8.59 3.64 12.08
CA LYS A 95 9.08 5.02 11.95
C LYS A 95 7.99 5.92 11.33
N PRO A 96 8.01 7.24 11.61
CA PRO A 96 7.21 8.21 10.88
C PRO A 96 7.42 8.06 9.36
N ILE A 97 6.34 8.15 8.58
CA ILE A 97 6.35 7.86 7.13
C ILE A 97 7.35 8.73 6.38
N ASP A 98 7.38 10.02 6.69
CA ASP A 98 8.27 11.01 6.11
C ASP A 98 9.75 10.70 6.38
N ARG A 99 10.07 10.31 7.61
CA ARG A 99 11.43 9.89 7.99
C ARG A 99 11.81 8.52 7.43
N ALA A 100 10.86 7.60 7.33
CA ALA A 100 11.10 6.27 6.79
C ALA A 100 11.62 6.34 5.35
N VAL A 101 11.05 7.23 4.51
CA VAL A 101 11.51 7.41 3.13
C VAL A 101 12.93 7.97 3.07
N ASP A 102 13.29 8.92 3.95
CA ASP A 102 14.63 9.48 4.02
C ASP A 102 15.66 8.41 4.42
N ASP A 103 15.40 7.70 5.52
CA ASP A 103 16.28 6.64 6.04
C ASP A 103 16.47 5.51 5.02
N TYR A 104 15.40 5.13 4.32
CA TYR A 104 15.46 4.13 3.26
C TYR A 104 16.33 4.59 2.08
N THR A 105 16.15 5.85 1.67
CA THR A 105 16.92 6.44 0.56
C THR A 105 18.40 6.54 0.91
N GLU A 106 18.73 6.87 2.15
CA GLU A 106 20.11 6.88 2.65
C GLU A 106 20.71 5.47 2.66
N TRP A 107 19.97 4.47 3.17
CA TRP A 107 20.39 3.08 3.16
C TRP A 107 20.66 2.53 1.74
N LEU A 108 19.86 2.93 0.75
CA LEU A 108 20.13 2.59 -0.66
C LEU A 108 21.40 3.28 -1.19
N CYS A 109 21.65 4.53 -0.79
CA CYS A 109 22.85 5.27 -1.18
C CYS A 109 24.13 4.66 -0.60
N ASP A 110 24.08 4.10 0.61
CA ASP A 110 25.22 3.46 1.27
C ASP A 110 25.66 2.16 0.60
N GLN A 111 24.74 1.49 -0.11
CA GLN A 111 25.03 0.25 -0.82
C GLN A 111 25.72 0.46 -2.17
N VAL A 112 25.74 1.70 -2.68
CA VAL A 112 26.30 2.01 -4.00
C VAL A 112 27.49 2.98 -3.88
N GLY A 113 28.55 2.70 -4.62
CA GLY A 113 29.71 3.60 -4.70
C GLY A 113 29.54 4.73 -5.73
N ASP A 114 28.67 4.54 -6.72
CA ASP A 114 28.54 5.43 -7.88
C ASP A 114 27.56 6.58 -7.61
N ASP A 115 27.97 7.79 -7.98
CA ASP A 115 27.19 9.01 -7.73
C ASP A 115 25.91 9.09 -8.57
N ASN A 116 25.87 8.50 -9.77
CA ASN A 116 24.65 8.48 -10.58
C ASN A 116 23.57 7.59 -9.94
N TRP A 117 23.98 6.47 -9.33
CA TRP A 117 23.07 5.61 -8.58
C TRP A 117 22.51 6.35 -7.37
N LYS A 118 23.38 6.99 -6.58
CA LYS A 118 22.96 7.80 -5.42
C LYS A 118 22.00 8.92 -5.82
N ALA A 119 22.31 9.64 -6.90
CA ALA A 119 21.45 10.70 -7.42
C ALA A 119 20.07 10.16 -7.85
N GLY A 120 20.04 8.99 -8.50
CA GLY A 120 18.79 8.35 -8.89
C GLY A 120 17.95 7.91 -7.69
N PHE A 121 18.55 7.32 -6.65
CA PHE A 121 17.84 6.96 -5.43
C PHE A 121 17.31 8.20 -4.68
N ARG A 122 18.11 9.26 -4.58
CA ARG A 122 17.65 10.54 -4.01
C ARG A 122 16.48 11.13 -4.79
N SER A 123 16.51 11.03 -6.12
CA SER A 123 15.39 11.46 -6.96
C SER A 123 14.13 10.65 -6.67
N ALA A 124 14.23 9.32 -6.64
CA ALA A 124 13.10 8.43 -6.31
C ALA A 124 12.52 8.71 -4.92
N GLY A 125 13.37 8.87 -3.90
CA GLY A 125 12.95 9.25 -2.55
C GLY A 125 12.26 10.62 -2.51
N SER A 126 12.79 11.61 -3.24
CA SER A 126 12.18 12.94 -3.34
C SER A 126 10.81 12.90 -4.01
N ILE A 127 10.63 12.10 -5.07
CA ILE A 127 9.35 11.90 -5.76
C ILE A 127 8.33 11.29 -4.79
N THR A 128 8.71 10.21 -4.11
CA THR A 128 7.86 9.52 -3.12
C THR A 128 7.38 10.48 -2.02
N LYS A 129 8.27 11.34 -1.51
CA LYS A 129 7.90 12.36 -0.50
C LYS A 129 7.01 13.46 -1.06
N ALA A 130 7.33 13.96 -2.26
CA ALA A 130 6.55 15.01 -2.90
C ALA A 130 5.09 14.58 -3.12
N ASP A 131 4.89 13.33 -3.52
CA ASP A 131 3.57 12.75 -3.75
C ASP A 131 2.95 12.12 -2.49
N CYS A 132 3.58 12.32 -1.32
CA CYS A 132 3.12 11.83 -0.01
C CYS A 132 2.86 10.31 0.01
N LEU A 133 3.66 9.55 -0.72
CA LEU A 133 3.59 8.09 -0.77
C LEU A 133 4.33 7.46 0.41
N ASP A 134 3.70 6.48 1.05
CA ASP A 134 4.34 5.65 2.07
C ASP A 134 5.11 4.50 1.39
N LEU A 135 6.24 4.07 1.96
CA LEU A 135 7.01 2.93 1.47
C LEU A 135 6.17 1.65 1.41
N ARG A 136 5.16 1.53 2.29
CA ARG A 136 4.18 0.43 2.23
C ARG A 136 3.37 0.45 0.94
N HIS A 137 2.89 1.62 0.51
CA HIS A 137 2.15 1.78 -0.75
C HIS A 137 3.07 1.52 -1.96
N VAL A 138 4.29 2.06 -1.93
CA VAL A 138 5.28 1.81 -2.99
C VAL A 138 5.58 0.31 -3.13
N TYR A 139 5.70 -0.40 -2.01
CA TYR A 139 5.95 -1.84 -2.01
C TYR A 139 4.74 -2.68 -2.43
N GLN A 140 3.52 -2.19 -2.20
CA GLN A 140 2.27 -2.83 -2.63
C GLN A 140 2.03 -2.66 -4.13
N ASP A 141 2.11 -1.43 -4.63
CA ASP A 141 1.80 -1.11 -6.02
C ASP A 141 2.92 -1.57 -6.96
N ARG A 142 4.16 -1.55 -6.47
CA ARG A 142 5.38 -1.88 -7.20
C ARG A 142 5.47 -1.26 -8.60
N ASP A 143 4.94 -0.05 -8.74
CA ASP A 143 4.89 0.64 -10.03
C ASP A 143 6.26 1.22 -10.38
N ILE A 144 7.07 0.41 -11.04
CA ILE A 144 8.37 0.84 -11.59
C ILE A 144 8.16 1.92 -12.67
N GLY A 145 7.07 1.82 -13.43
CA GLY A 145 6.76 2.73 -14.54
C GLY A 145 6.52 4.15 -14.05
N TYR A 146 5.87 4.31 -12.90
CA TYR A 146 5.65 5.61 -12.25
C TYR A 146 6.97 6.39 -12.06
N TYR A 147 8.00 5.79 -11.45
CA TYR A 147 9.30 6.45 -11.26
C TYR A 147 10.04 6.71 -12.58
N VAL A 148 9.92 5.78 -13.54
CA VAL A 148 10.54 5.94 -14.86
C VAL A 148 9.95 7.13 -15.62
N ASN A 149 8.62 7.29 -15.57
CA ASN A 149 7.93 8.42 -16.18
C ASN A 149 8.30 9.76 -15.54
N GLN A 150 8.74 9.76 -14.28
CA GLN A 150 9.27 10.93 -13.58
C GLN A 150 10.78 11.18 -13.82
N GLY A 151 11.42 10.38 -14.68
CA GLY A 151 12.82 10.57 -15.09
C GLY A 151 13.84 9.75 -14.31
N VAL A 152 13.42 8.82 -13.45
CA VAL A 152 14.33 7.87 -12.80
C VAL A 152 14.70 6.76 -13.80
N LYS A 153 15.98 6.35 -13.84
CA LYS A 153 16.40 5.23 -14.70
C LYS A 153 15.70 3.94 -14.27
N ALA A 154 15.22 3.14 -15.22
CA ALA A 154 14.45 1.92 -14.97
C ALA A 154 15.14 0.92 -14.03
N GLY A 155 16.47 0.78 -14.11
CA GLY A 155 17.22 -0.08 -13.19
C GLY A 155 17.16 0.41 -11.74
N ILE A 156 17.30 1.72 -11.53
CA ILE A 156 17.25 2.36 -10.21
C ILE A 156 15.84 2.27 -9.64
N ALA A 157 14.82 2.58 -10.45
CA ALA A 157 13.41 2.46 -10.07
C ALA A 157 13.05 1.02 -9.64
N ARG A 158 13.56 0.01 -10.36
CA ARG A 158 13.37 -1.39 -10.01
C ARG A 158 13.98 -1.74 -8.65
N SER A 159 15.23 -1.34 -8.40
CA SER A 159 15.89 -1.54 -7.11
C SER A 159 15.15 -0.83 -5.98
N PHE A 160 14.76 0.43 -6.20
CA PHE A 160 14.04 1.25 -5.21
C PHE A 160 12.72 0.63 -4.74
N VAL A 161 12.01 -0.10 -5.61
CA VAL A 161 10.76 -0.76 -5.23
C VAL A 161 11.02 -2.12 -4.58
N GLN A 162 11.98 -2.88 -5.11
CA GLN A 162 12.21 -4.27 -4.71
C GLN A 162 12.95 -4.37 -3.37
N ASP A 163 13.87 -3.45 -3.10
CA ASP A 163 14.77 -3.50 -1.95
C ASP A 163 14.11 -2.96 -0.67
N ILE A 164 12.88 -2.43 -0.75
CA ILE A 164 12.10 -1.98 0.42
C ILE A 164 11.95 -3.11 1.42
N LYS A 165 11.64 -4.34 0.95
CA LYS A 165 11.51 -5.50 1.84
C LYS A 165 12.83 -5.79 2.55
N THR A 166 13.94 -5.77 1.82
CA THR A 166 15.27 -6.04 2.37
C THR A 166 15.66 -5.01 3.43
N TRP A 167 15.32 -3.74 3.22
CA TRP A 167 15.53 -2.71 4.22
C TRP A 167 14.66 -2.93 5.46
N VAL A 168 13.37 -3.21 5.30
CA VAL A 168 12.47 -3.46 6.44
C VAL A 168 12.89 -4.69 7.24
N ASP A 169 13.35 -5.75 6.57
CA ASP A 169 13.88 -6.95 7.22
C ASP A 169 15.21 -6.67 7.97
N SER A 170 15.84 -5.51 7.76
CA SER A 170 17.09 -5.07 8.42
C SER A 170 16.89 -4.05 9.55
N LEU A 171 15.66 -3.57 9.77
CA LEU A 171 15.30 -2.63 10.85
C LEU A 171 15.16 -3.34 12.20
#